data_AF-A0A2E4QZQ0-F1
#
_entry.id   AF-A0A2E4QZQ0-F1
#
_cell.length_a   1.000
_cell.length_b   1.000
_cell.length_c   1.000
_cell.angle_alpha   90.00
_cell.angle_beta   90.00
_cell.angle_gamma   90.00
#
_symmetry.space_group_name_H-M   'P 1'
#
loop_
_entity.id
_entity.type
_entity.pdbx_description
1 polymer ?
#
loop_
_entity_poly.entity_id
_entity_poly.type
_entity_poly.pdbx_seq_one_letter_code
_entity_poly.pdbx_strand_id
1 'polypeptide(L)'
;MVFVMARPFDLLLSELRTVYENHQELTAFAPFCQDVTTQKIEPKPLLCGQGLAREKNEFFDTQYQPLCEAVVAAGAQARWRETYNIPRSGKIF
;
A
#
# COMPACT_ATOMS: atom_id res chain seq x y z
N MET A 1 -12.40 10.82 -19.61
CA MET A 1 -12.81 9.61 -18.86
C MET A 1 -12.25 9.75 -17.45
N VAL A 2 -13.11 10.00 -16.46
CA VAL A 2 -12.65 10.15 -15.06
C VAL A 2 -12.49 8.75 -14.49
N PHE A 3 -11.25 8.33 -14.25
CA PHE A 3 -10.99 7.11 -13.51
C PHE A 3 -11.26 7.41 -12.03
N VAL A 4 -12.30 6.81 -11.47
CA VAL A 4 -12.59 6.85 -10.03
C VAL A 4 -11.57 5.90 -9.38
N MET A 5 -10.75 6.40 -8.44
CA MET A 5 -9.93 5.51 -7.61
C MET A 5 -10.88 4.55 -6.90
N ALA A 6 -10.54 3.27 -6.85
CA ALA A 6 -11.38 2.36 -6.08
C ALA A 6 -11.37 2.83 -4.62
N ARG A 7 -12.55 2.91 -4.00
CA ARG A 7 -12.79 3.35 -2.61
C ARG A 7 -11.70 2.90 -1.59
N PRO A 8 -11.10 1.69 -1.69
CA PRO A 8 -10.01 1.30 -0.79
C PRO A 8 -8.72 2.14 -0.91
N PHE A 9 -8.37 2.60 -2.11
CA PHE A 9 -7.16 3.43 -2.30
C PHE A 9 -7.34 4.86 -1.81
N ASP A 10 -8.55 5.42 -1.91
CA ASP A 10 -8.86 6.73 -1.33
C ASP A 10 -8.72 6.71 0.20
N LEU A 11 -9.26 5.66 0.82
CA LEU A 11 -9.12 5.43 2.26
C LEU A 11 -7.65 5.25 2.64
N LEU A 12 -6.89 4.45 1.88
CA LEU A 12 -5.46 4.28 2.12
C LEU A 12 -4.70 5.60 2.03
N LEU A 13 -4.99 6.44 1.03
CA LEU A 13 -4.34 7.74 0.88
C LEU A 13 -4.70 8.69 2.03
N SER A 14 -5.96 8.67 2.50
CA SER A 14 -6.40 9.44 3.66
C SER A 14 -5.66 9.03 4.94
N GLU A 15 -5.59 7.74 5.23
CA GLU A 15 -4.90 7.24 6.43
C GLU A 15 -3.39 7.49 6.35
N LEU A 16 -2.78 7.37 5.16
CA LEU A 16 -1.39 7.75 4.94
C LEU A 16 -1.15 9.23 5.23
N ARG A 17 -2.08 10.12 4.84
CA ARG A 17 -1.99 11.55 5.18
C ARG A 17 -2.07 11.76 6.69
N THR A 18 -3.01 11.10 7.38
CA THR A 18 -3.12 11.17 8.85
C THR A 18 -1.81 10.75 9.52
N VAL A 19 -1.21 9.62 9.12
CA VAL A 19 0.06 9.16 9.68
C VAL A 19 1.18 10.15 9.35
N TYR A 20 1.26 10.63 8.11
CA TYR A 20 2.24 11.64 7.70
C TYR A 20 2.18 12.89 8.58
N GLU A 21 0.99 13.46 8.81
CA GLU A 21 0.81 14.69 9.58
C GLU A 21 1.19 14.54 11.07
N ASN A 22 1.13 13.32 11.60
CA ASN A 22 1.43 13.03 12.99
C ASN A 22 2.88 12.56 13.25
N HIS A 23 3.72 12.43 12.22
CA HIS A 23 5.11 11.98 12.37
C HIS A 23 6.09 13.04 11.85
N GLN A 24 6.90 13.56 12.76
CA GLN A 24 7.88 14.59 12.42
C GLN A 24 8.93 14.05 11.42
N GLU A 25 9.32 12.78 11.49
CA GLU A 25 10.31 12.24 10.56
C GLU A 25 9.79 12.23 9.11
N LEU A 26 8.50 11.94 8.92
CA LEU A 26 7.87 11.91 7.60
C LEU A 26 7.75 13.32 7.01
N THR A 27 7.29 14.29 7.82
CA THR A 27 7.16 15.69 7.38
C THR A 27 8.52 16.36 7.11
N ALA A 28 9.56 15.98 7.85
CA ALA A 28 10.92 16.47 7.63
C ALA A 28 11.59 15.85 6.39
N PHE A 29 11.18 14.64 6.01
CA PHE A 29 11.76 13.93 4.87
C PHE A 29 11.31 14.53 3.52
N ALA A 30 10.00 14.74 3.33
CA ALA A 30 9.46 15.32 2.11
C ALA A 30 8.04 15.88 2.33
N PRO A 31 7.61 16.93 1.60
CA PRO A 31 6.23 17.41 1.63
C PRO A 31 5.23 16.37 1.10
N PHE A 32 4.02 16.34 1.67
CA PHE A 32 2.93 15.52 1.13
C PHE A 32 2.48 16.04 -0.24
N CYS A 33 2.38 15.16 -1.23
CA CYS A 33 1.99 15.50 -2.59
C CYS A 33 0.55 16.06 -2.64
N GLN A 34 0.33 17.12 -3.43
CA GLN A 34 -0.97 17.79 -3.56
C GLN A 34 -1.62 17.55 -4.92
N ASP A 35 -0.87 16.98 -5.87
CA ASP A 35 -1.20 16.84 -7.28
C ASP A 35 -1.35 15.37 -7.70
N VAL A 36 -1.63 14.48 -6.75
CA VAL A 36 -1.84 13.05 -7.03
C VAL A 36 -3.09 12.87 -7.88
N THR A 37 -2.93 12.31 -9.08
CA THR A 37 -4.03 11.97 -9.98
C THR A 37 -4.29 10.47 -10.03
N THR A 38 -5.57 10.08 -10.14
CA THR A 38 -5.94 8.68 -10.33
C THR A 38 -5.31 8.07 -11.57
N GLN A 39 -4.78 6.86 -11.43
CA GLN A 39 -4.38 6.00 -12.54
C GLN A 39 -5.06 4.64 -12.43
N LYS A 40 -5.30 4.01 -13.58
CA LYS A 40 -5.76 2.61 -13.62
C LYS A 40 -4.63 1.70 -13.14
N ILE A 41 -4.92 0.86 -12.16
CA ILE A 41 -4.03 -0.20 -11.71
C ILE A 41 -4.61 -1.54 -12.18
N GLU A 42 -3.77 -2.37 -12.79
CA GLU A 42 -4.10 -3.77 -13.05
C GLU A 42 -3.66 -4.60 -11.84
N PRO A 43 -4.61 -5.24 -11.11
CA PRO A 43 -4.26 -6.06 -9.96
C PRO A 43 -3.34 -7.21 -10.35
N LYS A 44 -2.32 -7.45 -9.53
CA LYS A 44 -1.45 -8.62 -9.63
C LYS A 44 -1.43 -9.27 -8.24
N PRO A 45 -2.31 -10.24 -7.97
CA PRO A 45 -2.33 -10.92 -6.69
C PRO A 45 -1.06 -11.77 -6.54
N LEU A 46 -0.50 -11.77 -5.33
CA LEU A 46 0.62 -12.61 -4.95
C LEU A 46 0.36 -13.24 -3.58
N LEU A 47 1.08 -14.31 -3.25
CA LEU A 47 0.94 -15.01 -1.97
C LEU A 47 1.19 -14.09 -0.78
N CYS A 48 2.11 -13.12 -0.89
CA CYS A 48 2.35 -12.15 0.17
C CYS A 48 1.11 -11.30 0.51
N GLY A 49 0.33 -10.89 -0.51
CA GLY A 49 -0.91 -10.15 -0.30
C GLY A 49 -1.98 -10.99 0.39
N GLN A 50 -2.02 -12.30 0.12
CA GLN A 50 -2.92 -13.23 0.81
C GLN A 50 -2.48 -13.49 2.26
N GLY A 51 -1.17 -13.65 2.50
CA GLY A 51 -0.60 -13.80 3.83
C GLY A 51 -0.91 -12.60 4.73
N LEU A 52 -0.66 -11.38 4.21
CA LEU A 52 -0.96 -10.14 4.91
C LEU A 52 -2.42 -10.05 5.40
N ALA A 53 -3.38 -10.44 4.55
CA ALA A 53 -4.80 -10.41 4.92
C ALA A 53 -5.17 -11.45 6.01
N ARG A 54 -4.48 -12.60 6.03
CA ARG A 54 -4.70 -13.66 7.03
C ARG A 54 -4.12 -13.30 8.39
N GLU A 55 -2.94 -12.68 8.38
CA GLU A 55 -2.13 -12.42 9.58
C GLU A 55 -2.43 -11.06 10.23
N LYS A 56 -3.35 -10.28 9.65
CA LYS A 56 -3.62 -8.90 10.07
C LYS A 56 -3.88 -8.70 11.58
N ASN A 57 -4.46 -9.68 12.26
CA ASN A 57 -4.80 -9.56 13.68
C ASN A 57 -3.62 -9.84 14.63
N GLU A 58 -2.51 -10.38 14.12
CA GLU A 58 -1.35 -10.76 14.95
C GLU A 58 -0.27 -9.66 14.98
N PHE A 59 -0.22 -8.81 13.95
CA PHE A 59 0.89 -7.88 13.73
C PHE A 59 0.52 -6.40 13.78
N PHE A 60 -0.76 -6.06 13.94
CA PHE A 60 -1.18 -4.66 13.90
C PHE A 60 -1.01 -4.02 15.27
N ASP A 61 -0.14 -3.03 15.33
CA ASP A 61 -0.10 -2.07 16.44
C ASP A 61 -1.42 -1.29 16.47
N THR A 62 -2.00 -1.12 17.65
CA THR A 62 -3.27 -0.41 17.85
C THR A 62 -3.18 1.05 17.36
N GLN A 63 -2.01 1.68 17.43
CA GLN A 63 -1.81 3.05 16.95
C GLN A 63 -1.97 3.18 15.43
N TYR A 64 -1.57 2.16 14.67
CA TYR A 64 -1.58 2.18 13.20
C TYR A 64 -2.68 1.30 12.59
N GLN A 65 -3.56 0.74 13.43
CA GLN A 65 -4.61 -0.16 12.99
C GLN A 65 -5.44 0.39 11.81
N PRO A 66 -5.89 1.67 11.79
CA PRO A 66 -6.63 2.21 10.65
C PRO A 66 -5.84 2.15 9.33
N LEU A 67 -4.56 2.54 9.36
CA LEU A 67 -3.68 2.47 8.20
C LEU A 67 -3.48 1.02 7.75
N CYS A 68 -3.20 0.12 8.69
CA CYS A 68 -2.96 -1.29 8.41
C CYS A 68 -4.20 -1.98 7.80
N GLU A 69 -5.40 -1.66 8.29
CA GLU A 69 -6.66 -2.13 7.71
C GLU A 69 -6.89 -1.59 6.29
N ALA A 70 -6.57 -0.31 6.05
CA ALA A 70 -6.64 0.30 4.73
C ALA A 70 -5.67 -0.35 3.74
N VAL A 71 -4.46 -0.71 4.19
CA VAL A 71 -3.47 -1.46 3.38
C VAL A 71 -4.02 -2.83 2.99
N VAL A 72 -4.62 -3.58 3.92
CA VAL A 72 -5.22 -4.89 3.61
C VAL A 72 -6.37 -4.75 2.60
N ALA A 73 -7.25 -3.76 2.80
CA ALA A 73 -8.38 -3.51 1.90
C ALA A 73 -7.93 -3.14 0.48
N ALA A 74 -6.94 -2.25 0.36
CA ALA A 74 -6.33 -1.89 -0.93
C ALA A 74 -5.52 -3.05 -1.54
N GLY A 75 -4.92 -3.88 -0.69
CA GLY A 75 -4.12 -5.05 -1.07
C GLY A 75 -4.86 -6.05 -1.95
N ALA A 76 -6.19 -6.17 -1.79
CA ALA A 76 -7.04 -7.00 -2.65
C ALA A 76 -7.08 -6.53 -4.12
N GLN A 77 -6.77 -5.26 -4.38
CA GLN A 77 -6.79 -4.64 -5.72
C GLN A 77 -5.40 -4.17 -6.15
N ALA A 78 -4.38 -4.41 -5.32
CA ALA A 78 -3.03 -3.94 -5.56
C ALA A 78 -2.32 -4.74 -6.65
N ARG A 79 -1.34 -4.08 -7.29
CA ARG A 79 -0.35 -4.72 -8.14
C ARG A 79 0.86 -5.10 -7.29
N TRP A 80 0.82 -6.26 -6.65
CA TRP A 80 1.93 -6.75 -5.84
C TRP A 80 3.17 -7.01 -6.69
N ARG A 81 4.36 -6.79 -6.12
CA ARG A 81 5.64 -6.85 -6.82
C ARG A 81 6.56 -7.87 -6.16
N GLU A 82 7.33 -8.58 -6.97
CA GLU A 82 8.43 -9.44 -6.54
C GLU A 82 9.71 -8.86 -7.11
N THR A 83 10.20 -7.79 -6.50
CA THR A 83 11.38 -7.05 -6.98
C THR A 83 12.63 -7.93 -7.05
N TYR A 84 12.72 -8.92 -6.17
CA TYR A 84 13.85 -9.87 -6.07
C TYR A 84 13.47 -11.26 -6.57
N ASN A 85 12.61 -11.38 -7.58
CA ASN A 85 12.38 -12.67 -8.22
C ASN A 85 13.66 -13.09 -8.97
N ILE A 86 14.63 -13.62 -8.23
CA ILE A 86 15.84 -14.19 -8.78
C ILE A 86 15.42 -15.47 -9.48
N PRO A 87 15.57 -15.57 -10.82
CA PRO A 87 15.29 -16.83 -11.49
C PRO A 87 16.15 -17.91 -10.84
N ARG A 88 15.57 -19.09 -10.61
CA ARG A 88 16.20 -20.25 -9.96
C ARG A 88 17.56 -20.66 -10.58
N SER A 89 17.87 -20.14 -11.77
CA SER A 89 19.13 -20.29 -12.50
C SER A 89 20.26 -19.33 -12.06
N GLY A 90 20.02 -18.37 -11.15
CA GLY A 90 21.06 -17.50 -10.59
C GLY A 90 21.74 -16.54 -11.58
N LYS A 91 21.23 -16.41 -12.82
CA LYS A 91 21.78 -15.49 -13.82
C LYS A 91 21.06 -14.15 -13.75
N ILE A 92 21.78 -13.14 -13.31
CA ILE A 92 21.44 -11.73 -13.49
C ILE A 92 21.95 -11.36 -14.89
N PHE A 93 21.10 -10.80 -15.74
CA PHE A 93 21.49 -10.26 -17.05
C PHE A 93 22.27 -8.96 -16.87
#